data_AF-A0A259DAV7-F1
#
_entry.id   AF-A0A259DAV7-F1
#
_cell.length_a   1.000
_cell.length_b   1.000
_cell.length_c   1.000
_cell.angle_alpha   90.00
_cell.angle_beta   90.00
_cell.angle_gamma   90.00
#
_symmetry.space_group_name_H-M   'P 1'
#
loop_
_entity.id
_entity.type
_entity.pdbx_description
1 polymer ?
#
loop_
_entity_poly.entity_id
_entity_poly.type
_entity_poly.pdbx_seq_one_letter_code
_entity_poly.pdbx_strand_id
1 'polypeptide(L)' 'MRMRAWPTAPMTEGVYIPLGLPGSGRHRYAAAMTLYQAGVISEAVLEVYRICSPLDCQDPLSLLLERQLDLPPRERHD' A
#
# COMPACT_ATOMS: atom_id res chain seq x y z
N MET A 1 11.34 -1.59 -24.73
CA MET A 1 10.62 -1.51 -23.44
C MET A 1 11.57 -1.94 -22.34
N ARG A 2 12.07 -1.01 -21.51
CA ARG A 2 12.85 -1.37 -20.32
C ARG A 2 11.85 -1.67 -19.21
N MET A 3 11.77 -2.94 -18.79
CA MET A 3 11.14 -3.30 -17.53
C MET A 3 11.96 -2.62 -16.42
N ARG A 4 11.42 -1.55 -15.84
CA ARG A 4 12.00 -0.93 -14.66
C ARG A 4 11.95 -1.99 -13.58
N ALA A 5 13.11 -2.52 -13.18
CA ALA A 5 13.21 -3.38 -12.02
C ALA A 5 12.54 -2.64 -10.85
N TRP A 6 11.50 -3.24 -10.26
CA TRP A 6 10.95 -2.68 -9.04
C TRP A 6 12.05 -2.75 -7.98
N PRO A 7 12.36 -1.65 -7.27
CA PRO A 7 13.19 -1.76 -6.09
C PRO A 7 12.50 -2.76 -5.15
N THR A 8 13.26 -3.69 -4.58
CA THR A 8 12.87 -4.44 -3.39
C THR A 8 12.77 -3.45 -2.24
N ALA A 9 11.72 -2.63 -2.27
CA ALA A 9 11.38 -1.74 -1.19
C ALA A 9 11.04 -2.60 0.04
N PRO A 10 11.41 -2.18 1.25
CA PRO A 10 10.98 -2.86 2.46
C PRO A 10 9.45 -2.97 2.47
N MET A 11 8.92 -4.03 3.06
CA MET A 11 7.49 -4.38 3.01
C MET A 11 6.58 -3.22 3.47
N THR A 12 7.04 -2.42 4.42
CA THR A 12 6.42 -1.20 4.95
C THR A 12 6.39 -0.05 3.95
N GLU A 13 7.37 0.07 3.05
CA GLU A 13 7.40 1.13 2.02
C GLU A 13 6.52 0.76 0.80
N GLY A 14 6.26 -0.53 0.58
CA GLY A 14 5.43 -1.01 -0.52
C GLY A 14 4.00 -0.47 -0.50
N VAL A 15 3.44 -0.18 0.68
CA VAL A 15 2.11 0.44 0.80
C VAL A 15 2.09 1.93 0.45
N TYR A 16 3.27 2.55 0.28
CA TYR A 16 3.48 3.97 -0.07
C TYR A 16 3.93 4.18 -1.53
N ILE A 17 3.94 3.13 -2.36
CA ILE A 17 4.30 3.25 -3.78
C ILE A 17 3.50 4.39 -4.44
N PRO A 18 4.13 5.28 -5.23
CA PRO A 18 3.46 6.41 -5.85
C PRO A 18 2.22 6.05 -6.65
N LEU A 19 1.24 6.94 -6.62
CA LEU A 19 0.01 6.82 -7.40
C LEU A 19 0.28 6.98 -8.90
N GLY A 20 -0.57 6.38 -9.72
CA GLY A 20 -0.55 6.52 -11.18
C GLY A 20 0.54 5.74 -11.90
N LEU A 21 1.43 5.05 -11.18
CA LEU A 21 2.35 4.10 -11.81
C LEU A 21 1.58 2.84 -12.25
N PRO A 22 1.76 2.33 -13.47
CA PRO A 22 1.04 1.14 -13.95
C PRO A 22 1.22 -0.06 -13.01
N GLY A 23 0.11 -0.61 -12.53
CA GLY A 23 0.06 -1.74 -11.60
C GLY A 23 0.38 -1.40 -10.15
N SER A 24 0.64 -0.13 -9.80
CA SER A 24 0.96 0.27 -8.43
C SER A 24 -0.13 -0.01 -7.41
N GLY A 25 -1.41 0.01 -7.81
CA GLY A 25 -2.51 -0.34 -6.91
C GLY A 25 -2.37 -1.76 -6.37
N ARG A 26 -2.01 -2.71 -7.25
CA ARG A 26 -1.78 -4.12 -6.87
C ARG A 26 -0.53 -4.29 -6.02
N HIS A 27 0.52 -3.50 -6.25
CA HIS A 27 1.73 -3.56 -5.42
C HIS A 27 1.49 -3.06 -4.00
N ARG A 28 0.76 -1.94 -3.87
CA ARG A 28 0.33 -1.45 -2.55
C ARG A 28 -0.49 -2.50 -1.81
N TYR A 29 -1.41 -3.17 -2.51
CA TYR A 29 -2.20 -4.25 -1.92
C TYR A 29 -1.36 -5.47 -1.52
N ALA A 30 -0.40 -5.90 -2.36
CA ALA A 30 0.50 -7.01 -2.03
C ALA A 30 1.31 -6.70 -0.77
N ALA A 31 1.83 -5.48 -0.65
CA ALA A 31 2.53 -5.02 0.55
C ALA A 31 1.60 -5.00 1.78
N ALA A 32 0.38 -4.47 1.63
CA ALA A 32 -0.61 -4.47 2.71
C ALA A 32 -0.98 -5.89 3.17
N MET A 33 -1.08 -6.85 2.25
CA MET A 33 -1.31 -8.26 2.59
C MET A 33 -0.19 -8.82 3.47
N THR A 34 1.07 -8.50 3.17
CA THR A 34 2.19 -8.96 4.00
C THR A 34 2.18 -8.31 5.38
N LEU A 35 1.81 -7.03 5.49
CA LEU A 35 1.62 -6.36 6.78
C LEU A 35 0.46 -6.95 7.59
N TYR A 36 -0.64 -7.30 6.93
CA TYR A 36 -1.79 -7.94 7.57
C TYR A 36 -1.42 -9.33 8.10
N GLN A 37 -0.73 -10.15 7.30
CA GLN A 37 -0.24 -11.47 7.72
C GLN A 37 0.73 -11.39 8.90
N ALA A 38 1.47 -10.29 9.02
CA ALA A 38 2.36 -10.01 10.15
C ALA A 38 1.63 -9.41 11.38
N GLY A 39 0.32 -9.18 11.31
CA GLY A 39 -0.46 -8.55 12.39
C GLY A 39 -0.20 -7.05 12.59
N VAL A 40 0.41 -6.38 11.60
CA VAL A 40 0.82 -4.97 11.69
C VAL A 40 -0.33 -4.01 11.34
N ILE A 41 -1.24 -4.42 10.46
CA ILE A 41 -2.44 -3.66 10.11
C ILE A 41 -3.70 -4.51 10.32
N SER A 42 -4.84 -3.87 10.54
CA SER A 42 -6.12 -4.57 10.72
C SER A 42 -6.71 -5.03 9.38
N GLU A 43 -7.68 -5.94 9.45
CA GLU A 43 -8.47 -6.37 8.28
C GLU A 43 -9.17 -5.19 7.60
N ALA A 44 -9.69 -4.23 8.37
CA ALA A 44 -10.33 -3.03 7.84
C ALA A 44 -9.36 -2.16 7.02
N VAL A 45 -8.11 -2.05 7.46
CA VAL A 45 -7.05 -1.35 6.70
C VAL A 45 -6.72 -2.12 5.41
N LEU A 46 -6.55 -3.45 5.50
CA LEU A 46 -6.30 -4.30 4.32
C LEU A 46 -7.40 -4.16 3.26
N GLU A 47 -8.66 -4.09 3.70
CA GLU A 47 -9.81 -3.95 2.80
C GLU A 47 -9.77 -2.65 2.00
N VAL A 48 -9.34 -1.55 2.60
CA VAL A 48 -9.13 -0.28 1.87
C VAL A 48 -8.09 -0.45 0.76
N TYR A 49 -6.98 -1.13 1.04
CA TYR A 49 -5.98 -1.44 0.02
C TYR A 49 -6.53 -2.35 -1.08
N ARG A 50 -7.37 -3.34 -0.72
CA ARG A 50 -8.01 -4.24 -1.69
C ARG A 50 -8.92 -3.47 -2.65
N ILE A 51 -9.76 -2.58 -2.12
CA ILE A 51 -10.67 -1.71 -2.89
C ILE A 51 -9.89 -0.80 -3.84
N CYS A 52 -8.77 -0.24 -3.40
CA CYS A 52 -7.95 0.65 -4.22
C CYS A 52 -7.11 -0.11 -5.27
N SER A 53 -6.87 -1.42 -5.10
CA SER A 53 -5.94 -2.19 -5.94
C SER A 53 -6.21 -2.17 -7.46
N PRO A 54 -7.47 -2.10 -7.95
CA PRO A 54 -7.74 -2.02 -9.38
C PRO A 54 -7.44 -0.65 -10.00
N LEU A 55 -7.23 0.39 -9.18
CA LEU A 55 -7.11 1.78 -9.62
C LEU A 55 -5.76 2.36 -9.18
N ASP A 56 -4.80 2.41 -10.11
CA ASP A 56 -3.43 2.88 -9.81
C ASP A 56 -3.37 4.31 -9.25
N CYS A 57 -4.35 5.15 -9.59
CA CYS A 57 -4.46 6.53 -9.12
C CYS A 57 -5.23 6.69 -7.81
N GLN A 58 -5.88 5.63 -7.29
CA GLN A 58 -6.65 5.73 -6.06
C GLN A 58 -5.71 5.73 -4.85
N ASP A 59 -5.89 6.73 -3.99
CA ASP A 59 -5.11 6.89 -2.76
C ASP A 59 -5.75 6.12 -1.58
N PRO A 60 -5.14 5.01 -1.14
CA PRO A 60 -5.64 4.30 0.03
C PRO A 60 -5.48 5.11 1.32
N LEU A 61 -4.47 5.99 1.44
CA LEU A 61 -4.22 6.74 2.69
C LEU A 61 -5.33 7.77 2.92
N SER A 62 -5.73 8.49 1.88
CA SER A 62 -6.88 9.40 1.95
C SER A 62 -8.15 8.65 2.37
N LEU A 63 -8.42 7.47 1.79
CA LEU A 63 -9.61 6.68 2.14
C LEU A 63 -9.55 6.08 3.56
N LEU A 64 -8.36 5.74 4.07
CA LEU A 64 -8.18 5.35 5.48
C LEU A 64 -8.53 6.50 6.42
N LEU A 65 -8.05 7.71 6.13
CA LEU A 65 -8.36 8.91 6.92
C LEU A 65 -9.86 9.23 6.91
N GLU A 66 -10.50 9.18 5.75
CA GLU A 66 -11.96 9.38 5.62
C GLU A 66 -12.75 8.38 6.47
N ARG A 67 -12.26 7.14 6.58
CA ARG A 67 -12.88 6.05 7.35
C ARG A 67 -12.42 6.00 8.80
N GLN A 68 -11.57 6.93 9.24
CA GLN A 68 -11.00 6.97 10.59
C GLN A 68 -10.27 5.66 10.97
N LEU A 69 -9.56 5.09 10.01
CA LEU A 69 -8.76 3.88 10.20
C LEU A 69 -7.28 4.24 10.40
N ASP A 70 -6.56 3.34 11.06
CA ASP A 70 -5.12 3.51 11.29
C ASP A 70 -4.34 3.54 9.97
N LEU A 71 -3.31 4.39 9.93
CA LEU A 71 -2.36 4.42 8.84
C LEU A 71 -1.31 3.31 9.04
N PRO A 72 -0.83 2.67 7.95
CA PRO A 72 0.26 1.72 8.08
C PRO A 72 1.54 2.41 8.60
N PRO A 73 2.44 1.68 9.26
CA PRO A 73 3.68 2.27 9.75
C PRO A 73 4.54 2.80 8.59
N ARG A 74 5.12 3.99 8.78
CA ARG A 74 6.23 4.49 7.95
C ARG A 74 7.55 4.14 8.62
N GLU A 75 8.49 3.60 7.87
CA GLU A 75 9.87 3.50 8.35
C GLU A 75 10.38 4.94 8.58
N ARG A 76 10.81 5.23 9.81
CA ARG A 76 11.54 6.45 10.09
C ARG A 76 13.01 6.15 9.83
N HIS A 77 13.59 6.77 8.81
CA HIS A 77 15.03 6.82 8.65
C HIS A 77 15.51 8.05 9.44
N ASP A 78 15.93 7.83 10.68
CA ASP A 78 16.74 8.78 11.45
C ASP A 78 18.19 8.84 10.94
#